data_AF-A0A972YZR9-F1
#
_entry.id   AF-A0A972YZR9-F1
#
_cell.length_a   1.000
_cell.length_b   1.000
_cell.length_c   1.000
_cell.angle_alpha   90.00
_cell.angle_beta   90.00
_cell.angle_gamma   90.00
#
_symmetry.space_group_name_H-M   'P 1'
#
loop_
_entity.id
_entity.type
_entity.pdbx_description
1 polymer ?
#
loop_
_entity_poly.entity_id
_entity_poly.type
_entity_poly.pdbx_seq_one_letter_code
_entity_poly.pdbx_strand_id
1 'polypeptide(L)'
;MAKKSKETHETQVDDWEVKDRTYYLNSHHTPVTYTIPSRHTRKHPLLYFDAEKKEQRALRYATNQPSPFEDEQKGEATLEHIVFKDGTLFVPKEKVNLQKLLSLYHPRKGKDYNEYNAVNEAKDDLVDLEMEIMALNAAREIEVGHAEAILRVEVGSKVANMSSKEIRRDILRLAKRNPRLFISLVQDDNVELRNFAIKATEQHIVKLSQDQRYFMWGSNDRKLMTIPFDENPYSALAAWFKTDEGVEVYKTIEKKII
;
A
#
# COMPACT_ATOMS: atom_id res chain seq x y z
N MET A 1 -57.38 24.54 -19.84
CA MET A 1 -56.99 23.61 -18.76
C MET A 1 -55.66 22.97 -19.14
N ALA A 2 -54.54 23.50 -18.64
CA ALA A 2 -53.22 22.90 -18.84
C ALA A 2 -52.72 22.46 -17.46
N LYS A 3 -52.73 21.14 -17.21
CA LYS A 3 -52.18 20.53 -15.99
C LYS A 3 -50.66 20.68 -16.05
N LYS A 4 -50.10 21.52 -15.18
CA LYS A 4 -48.66 21.60 -14.90
C LYS A 4 -48.17 20.23 -14.44
N SER A 5 -47.17 19.71 -15.14
CA SER A 5 -46.33 18.59 -14.73
C SER A 5 -45.65 18.93 -13.41
N LYS A 6 -45.85 18.08 -12.40
CA LYS A 6 -45.05 18.07 -11.17
C LYS A 6 -43.66 17.57 -11.55
N GLU A 7 -42.66 18.43 -11.42
CA GLU A 7 -41.26 17.99 -11.39
C GLU A 7 -41.02 17.23 -10.08
N THR A 8 -40.64 15.96 -10.24
CA THR A 8 -40.25 15.09 -9.15
C THR A 8 -38.82 15.48 -8.77
N HIS A 9 -38.63 16.09 -7.60
CA HIS A 9 -37.30 16.25 -7.03
C HIS A 9 -36.77 14.87 -6.65
N GLU A 10 -35.85 14.32 -7.45
CA GLU A 10 -35.02 13.19 -7.06
C GLU A 10 -34.21 13.61 -5.84
N THR A 11 -34.66 13.17 -4.66
CA THR A 11 -33.95 13.37 -3.40
C THR A 11 -32.78 12.39 -3.44
N GLN A 12 -31.56 12.90 -3.46
CA GLN A 12 -30.35 12.08 -3.29
C GLN A 12 -30.54 11.29 -2.00
N VAL A 13 -30.58 9.95 -2.13
CA VAL A 13 -30.64 9.06 -0.98
C VAL A 13 -29.30 9.20 -0.28
N ASP A 14 -29.31 9.95 0.82
CA ASP A 14 -28.16 10.12 1.71
C ASP A 14 -27.89 8.73 2.31
N ASP A 15 -26.93 7.99 1.73
CA ASP A 15 -26.52 6.61 2.08
C ASP A 15 -25.85 6.51 3.47
N TRP A 16 -26.22 7.42 4.38
CA TRP A 16 -25.63 7.53 5.70
C TRP A 16 -26.44 6.72 6.72
N GLU A 17 -25.93 5.54 7.04
CA GLU A 17 -26.56 4.63 7.99
C GLU A 17 -26.36 5.06 9.46
N VAL A 18 -27.45 5.03 10.23
CA VAL A 18 -27.44 5.25 11.68
C VAL A 18 -27.04 3.96 12.38
N LYS A 19 -25.80 3.90 12.88
CA LYS A 19 -25.24 2.76 13.62
C LYS A 19 -24.32 3.23 14.74
N ASP A 20 -23.95 2.33 15.65
CA ASP A 20 -22.94 2.64 16.65
C ASP A 20 -21.58 2.84 15.96
N ARG A 21 -20.90 3.95 16.27
CA ARG A 21 -19.63 4.33 15.63
C ARG A 21 -18.57 4.57 16.67
N THR A 22 -17.37 4.09 16.38
CA THR A 22 -16.18 4.34 17.20
C THR A 22 -15.23 5.23 16.41
N TYR A 23 -14.74 6.29 17.04
CA TYR A 23 -13.74 7.17 16.50
C TYR A 23 -12.46 7.04 17.31
N TYR A 24 -11.30 7.15 16.65
CA TYR A 24 -10.00 7.09 17.31
C TYR A 24 -9.11 8.25 16.86
N LEU A 25 -8.20 8.69 17.73
CA LEU A 25 -7.24 9.74 17.42
C LEU A 25 -6.11 9.20 16.53
N ASN A 26 -5.68 9.99 15.55
CA ASN A 26 -4.57 9.63 14.66
C ASN A 26 -3.18 9.85 15.31
N SER A 27 -3.13 10.43 16.51
CA SER A 27 -1.89 10.74 17.21
C SER A 27 -1.23 9.50 17.82
N HIS A 28 0.10 9.40 17.71
CA HIS A 28 0.91 8.38 18.38
C HIS A 28 0.86 8.47 19.92
N HIS A 29 0.45 9.62 20.44
CA HIS A 29 0.20 9.83 21.85
C HIS A 29 -1.31 9.84 22.10
N THR A 30 -1.78 8.90 22.92
CA THR A 30 -3.15 8.81 23.43
C THR A 30 -3.24 9.47 24.81
N PRO A 31 -3.49 10.79 24.90
CA PRO A 31 -3.70 11.43 26.19
C PRO A 31 -4.95 10.83 26.86
N VAL A 32 -4.95 10.82 28.20
CA VAL A 32 -6.09 10.35 29.02
C VAL A 32 -7.40 11.02 28.59
N THR A 33 -7.33 12.31 28.26
CA THR A 33 -8.45 13.06 27.68
C THR A 33 -7.97 13.99 26.57
N TYR A 34 -8.64 13.97 25.42
CA TYR A 34 -8.46 14.95 24.34
C TYR A 34 -9.81 15.53 23.93
N THR A 35 -9.93 16.86 23.93
CA THR A 35 -11.18 17.53 23.60
C THR A 35 -11.11 18.19 22.25
N ILE A 36 -12.10 17.88 21.40
CA ILE A 36 -12.28 18.52 20.11
C ILE A 36 -13.29 19.67 20.26
N PRO A 37 -13.07 20.82 19.57
CA PRO A 37 -14.01 21.92 19.58
C PRO A 37 -15.39 21.47 19.11
N SER A 38 -16.41 21.82 19.88
CA SER A 38 -17.80 21.49 19.59
C SER A 38 -18.58 22.63 18.94
N ARG A 39 -18.00 23.83 18.82
CA ARG A 39 -18.67 25.02 18.26
C ARG A 39 -17.70 25.92 17.51
N HIS A 40 -18.21 26.56 16.45
CA HIS A 40 -17.50 27.65 15.78
C HIS A 40 -17.17 28.80 16.76
N THR A 41 -15.88 29.11 16.86
CA THR A 41 -15.38 30.28 17.59
C THR A 41 -14.31 30.96 16.76
N ARG A 42 -13.99 32.23 17.08
CA ARG A 42 -12.87 32.95 16.43
C ARG A 42 -11.54 32.20 16.54
N LYS A 43 -11.33 31.46 17.64
CA LYS A 43 -10.10 30.68 17.88
C LYS A 43 -10.11 29.31 17.18
N HIS A 44 -11.28 28.68 17.10
CA HIS A 44 -11.46 27.38 16.48
C HIS A 44 -12.57 27.46 15.44
N PRO A 45 -12.25 27.75 14.16
CA PRO A 45 -13.24 27.89 13.11
C PRO A 45 -13.79 26.52 12.73
N LEU A 46 -15.08 26.30 13.02
CA LEU A 46 -15.84 25.14 12.57
C LEU A 46 -16.86 25.59 11.51
N LEU A 47 -16.39 25.66 10.27
CA LEU A 47 -17.20 26.02 9.12
C LEU A 47 -17.22 24.84 8.14
N TYR A 48 -18.37 24.59 7.54
CA TYR A 48 -18.56 23.61 6.48
C TYR A 48 -19.17 24.29 5.27
N PHE A 49 -18.62 24.02 4.09
CA PHE A 49 -19.14 24.57 2.84
C PHE A 49 -20.25 23.65 2.31
N ASP A 50 -21.46 24.18 2.25
CA ASP A 50 -22.61 23.47 1.70
C ASP A 50 -22.69 23.73 0.18
N ALA A 51 -22.44 22.70 -0.61
CA ALA A 51 -22.39 22.81 -2.08
C ALA A 51 -23.75 23.13 -2.70
N GLU A 52 -24.86 22.73 -2.06
CA GLU A 52 -26.21 22.96 -2.58
C GLU A 52 -26.63 24.41 -2.40
N LYS A 53 -26.40 24.96 -1.20
CA LYS A 53 -26.72 26.36 -0.87
C LYS A 53 -25.63 27.35 -1.29
N LYS A 54 -24.43 26.86 -1.60
CA LYS A 54 -23.21 27.66 -1.90
C LYS A 54 -22.83 28.61 -0.77
N GLU A 55 -23.09 28.21 0.48
CA GLU A 55 -22.87 29.03 1.67
C GLU A 55 -21.96 28.31 2.69
N GLN A 56 -21.22 29.10 3.47
CA GLN A 56 -20.43 28.60 4.60
C GLN A 56 -21.32 28.51 5.83
N ARG A 57 -21.50 27.31 6.36
CA ARG A 57 -22.37 27.04 7.50
C ARG A 57 -21.54 26.79 8.75
N ALA A 58 -21.91 27.46 9.83
CA ALA A 58 -21.27 27.26 11.12
C ALA A 58 -21.77 25.98 11.78
N LEU A 59 -20.83 25.17 12.28
CA LEU A 59 -21.15 23.94 13.01
C LEU A 59 -21.17 24.20 14.51
N ARG A 60 -22.16 23.60 15.18
CA ARG A 60 -22.34 23.65 16.62
C ARG A 60 -22.99 22.35 17.12
N TYR A 61 -22.27 21.61 17.95
CA TYR A 61 -22.80 20.45 18.64
C TYR A 61 -23.62 20.88 19.84
N ALA A 62 -24.91 20.53 19.83
CA ALA A 62 -25.83 20.72 20.94
C ALA A 62 -26.64 19.43 21.13
N THR A 63 -26.72 18.94 22.37
CA THR A 63 -27.34 17.63 22.68
C THR A 63 -28.85 17.61 22.47
N ASN A 64 -29.49 18.77 22.64
CA ASN A 64 -30.94 18.95 22.52
C ASN A 64 -31.40 19.25 21.09
N GLN A 65 -30.49 19.35 20.12
CA GLN A 65 -30.80 19.72 18.75
C GLN A 65 -30.55 18.54 17.78
N PRO A 66 -31.39 18.37 16.75
CA PRO A 66 -31.24 17.27 15.79
C PRO A 66 -30.14 17.54 14.74
N SER A 67 -29.87 18.81 14.42
CA SER A 67 -28.92 19.22 13.37
C SER A 67 -27.60 19.74 13.95
N PRO A 68 -26.45 19.45 13.32
CA PRO A 68 -25.16 20.01 13.71
C PRO A 68 -24.95 21.44 13.22
N PHE A 69 -25.82 21.98 12.36
CA PHE A 69 -25.68 23.32 11.80
C PHE A 69 -26.38 24.37 12.65
N GLU A 70 -25.71 25.49 12.92
CA GLU A 70 -26.20 26.53 13.82
C GLU A 70 -27.46 27.24 13.30
N ASP A 71 -27.60 27.39 11.99
CA ASP A 71 -28.75 28.03 11.31
C ASP A 71 -30.05 27.22 11.41
N GLU A 72 -29.97 25.91 11.59
CA GLU A 72 -31.13 25.01 11.69
C GLU A 72 -31.60 24.77 13.13
N GLN A 73 -30.80 25.16 14.11
CA GLN A 73 -31.09 24.93 15.53
C GLN A 73 -32.13 25.92 16.05
N LYS A 74 -33.15 25.41 16.75
CA LYS A 74 -34.27 26.23 17.26
C LYS A 74 -34.23 26.32 18.77
N GLY A 75 -34.29 27.54 19.30
CA GLY A 75 -34.34 27.80 20.74
C GLY A 75 -32.97 27.77 21.42
N GLU A 76 -32.96 27.47 22.72
CA GLU A 76 -31.72 27.39 23.50
C GLU A 76 -30.91 26.14 23.13
N ALA A 77 -29.58 26.26 23.16
CA ALA A 77 -28.67 25.18 22.78
C ALA A 77 -27.85 24.73 24.00
N THR A 78 -27.99 23.46 24.37
CA THR A 78 -27.18 22.84 25.43
C THR A 78 -25.90 22.29 24.82
N LEU A 79 -24.80 23.05 24.99
CA LEU A 79 -23.49 22.68 24.45
C LEU A 79 -22.84 21.57 25.29
N GLU A 80 -22.37 20.52 24.62
CA GLU A 80 -21.57 19.45 25.23
C GLU A 80 -20.16 19.43 24.61
N HIS A 81 -19.17 18.98 25.39
CA HIS A 81 -17.79 18.82 24.92
C HIS A 81 -17.60 17.44 24.29
N ILE A 82 -16.90 17.40 23.15
CA ILE A 82 -16.53 16.14 22.49
C ILE A 82 -15.18 15.70 23.05
N VAL A 83 -15.19 14.71 23.93
CA VAL A 83 -14.00 14.24 24.66
C VAL A 83 -13.67 12.81 24.26
N PHE A 84 -12.48 12.61 23.70
CA PHE A 84 -11.87 11.30 23.51
C PHE A 84 -11.22 10.87 24.81
N LYS A 85 -11.52 9.65 25.25
CA LYS A 85 -10.93 9.03 26.45
C LYS A 85 -9.96 7.96 25.99
N ASP A 86 -8.73 8.01 26.48
CA ASP A 86 -7.67 7.06 26.12
C ASP A 86 -7.51 6.89 24.59
N GLY A 87 -7.68 7.98 23.84
CA GLY A 87 -7.57 8.01 22.38
C GLY A 87 -8.79 7.51 21.60
N THR A 88 -9.87 7.06 22.27
CA THR A 88 -11.09 6.58 21.61
C THR A 88 -12.34 7.35 22.04
N LEU A 89 -13.34 7.39 21.15
CA LEU A 89 -14.65 7.97 21.40
C LEU A 89 -15.71 7.02 20.82
N PHE A 90 -16.47 6.40 21.71
CA PHE A 90 -17.64 5.61 21.33
C PHE A 90 -18.88 6.50 21.27
N VAL A 91 -19.58 6.51 20.12
CA VAL A 91 -20.80 7.28 19.92
C VAL A 91 -21.96 6.34 19.58
N PRO A 92 -22.97 6.23 20.47
CA PRO A 92 -24.13 5.38 20.22
C PRO A 92 -25.00 5.95 19.09
N LYS A 93 -25.74 5.07 18.41
CA LYS A 93 -26.66 5.38 17.30
C LYS A 93 -27.70 6.46 17.61
N GLU A 94 -28.04 6.63 18.89
CA GLU A 94 -28.99 7.64 19.37
C GLU A 94 -28.47 9.07 19.19
N LYS A 95 -27.15 9.28 19.31
CA LYS A 95 -26.52 10.59 19.16
C LYS A 95 -26.27 10.95 17.69
N VAL A 96 -27.32 10.93 16.88
CA VAL A 96 -27.28 11.16 15.42
C VAL A 96 -26.61 12.49 15.06
N ASN A 97 -26.89 13.56 15.80
CA ASN A 97 -26.26 14.87 15.60
C ASN A 97 -24.73 14.79 15.73
N LEU A 98 -24.23 14.16 16.79
CA LEU A 98 -22.80 14.00 17.03
C LEU A 98 -22.14 13.16 15.93
N GLN A 99 -22.79 12.08 15.51
CA GLN A 99 -22.26 11.22 14.45
C GLN A 99 -22.20 11.95 13.10
N LYS A 100 -23.26 12.69 12.73
CA LYS A 100 -23.25 13.52 11.50
C LYS A 100 -22.14 14.56 11.55
N LEU A 101 -21.98 15.24 12.69
CA LEU A 101 -20.88 16.17 12.88
C LEU A 101 -19.54 15.48 12.65
N LEU A 102 -19.25 14.39 13.36
CA LEU A 102 -17.93 13.75 13.35
C LEU A 102 -17.61 13.03 12.03
N SER A 103 -18.60 12.38 11.41
CA SER A 103 -18.42 11.58 10.20
C SER A 103 -18.54 12.38 8.91
N LEU A 104 -19.30 13.48 8.86
CA LEU A 104 -19.53 14.20 7.61
C LEU A 104 -18.90 15.58 7.61
N TYR A 105 -19.13 16.38 8.65
CA TYR A 105 -18.94 17.83 8.55
C TYR A 105 -17.71 18.37 9.27
N HIS A 106 -17.16 17.64 10.23
CA HIS A 106 -16.14 18.18 11.11
C HIS A 106 -14.79 18.42 10.39
N PRO A 107 -14.23 19.64 10.40
CA PRO A 107 -13.01 19.98 9.66
C PRO A 107 -11.74 19.23 10.09
N ARG A 108 -11.76 18.61 11.28
CA ARG A 108 -10.63 17.83 11.82
C ARG A 108 -10.72 16.33 11.53
N LYS A 109 -11.79 15.86 10.88
CA LYS A 109 -11.88 14.48 10.38
C LYS A 109 -10.72 14.23 9.40
N GLY A 110 -10.00 13.11 9.55
CA GLY A 110 -8.81 12.81 8.74
C GLY A 110 -7.51 13.43 9.24
N LYS A 111 -7.58 14.54 10.01
CA LYS A 111 -6.41 15.21 10.57
C LYS A 111 -6.13 14.74 11.99
N ASP A 112 -7.09 14.95 12.88
CA ASP A 112 -6.92 14.66 14.32
C ASP A 112 -7.47 13.28 14.68
N TYR A 113 -8.52 12.82 13.99
CA TYR A 113 -9.20 11.57 14.26
C TYR A 113 -9.80 10.94 13.00
N ASN A 114 -10.00 9.62 13.07
CA ASN A 114 -10.62 8.81 12.03
C ASN A 114 -11.78 7.97 12.59
N GLU A 115 -12.67 7.53 11.70
CA GLU A 115 -13.75 6.59 12.03
C GLU A 115 -13.24 5.16 11.88
N TYR A 116 -13.46 4.34 12.90
CA TYR A 116 -13.16 2.92 12.87
C TYR A 116 -14.21 2.19 12.05
N ASN A 117 -13.81 1.62 10.91
CA ASN A 117 -14.69 0.80 10.08
C ASN A 117 -14.16 -0.63 10.02
N ALA A 118 -14.65 -1.47 10.92
CA ALA A 118 -14.30 -2.90 11.00
C ALA A 118 -14.49 -3.64 9.67
N VAL A 119 -15.46 -3.24 8.84
CA VAL A 119 -15.72 -3.88 7.54
C VAL A 119 -14.62 -3.58 6.53
N ASN A 120 -14.08 -2.35 6.55
CA ASN A 120 -12.99 -1.99 5.63
C ASN A 120 -11.68 -2.63 6.08
N GLU A 121 -11.37 -2.60 7.37
CA GLU A 121 -10.17 -3.27 7.90
C GLU A 121 -10.21 -4.78 7.65
N ALA A 122 -11.35 -5.44 7.87
CA ALA A 122 -11.48 -6.87 7.58
C ALA A 122 -11.31 -7.20 6.08
N LYS A 123 -11.68 -6.29 5.17
CA LYS A 123 -11.43 -6.46 3.73
C LYS A 123 -9.95 -6.33 3.40
N ASP A 124 -9.28 -5.33 3.98
CA ASP A 124 -7.85 -5.12 3.77
C ASP A 124 -7.03 -6.30 4.32
N ASP A 125 -7.39 -6.79 5.52
CA ASP A 125 -6.79 -7.98 6.14
C ASP A 125 -7.01 -9.23 5.27
N LEU A 126 -8.21 -9.41 4.71
CA LEU A 126 -8.51 -10.53 3.82
C LEU A 126 -7.63 -10.49 2.57
N VAL A 127 -7.43 -9.32 1.95
CA VAL A 127 -6.57 -9.16 0.78
C VAL A 127 -5.12 -9.53 1.10
N ASP A 128 -4.60 -9.09 2.26
CA ASP A 128 -3.25 -9.42 2.68
C ASP A 128 -3.08 -10.93 2.94
N LEU A 129 -4.09 -11.59 3.54
CA LEU A 129 -4.11 -13.04 3.73
C LEU A 129 -4.17 -13.80 2.40
N GLU A 130 -5.02 -13.38 1.47
CA GLU A 130 -5.12 -13.97 0.13
C GLU A 130 -3.79 -13.86 -0.63
N MET A 131 -3.11 -12.72 -0.48
CA MET A 131 -1.79 -12.50 -1.07
C MET A 131 -0.71 -13.39 -0.44
N GLU A 132 -0.73 -13.58 0.89
CA GLU A 132 0.16 -14.53 1.56
C GLU A 132 -0.08 -15.96 1.06
N ILE A 133 -1.33 -16.38 0.93
CA ILE A 133 -1.69 -17.71 0.41
C ILE A 133 -1.20 -17.87 -1.03
N MET A 134 -1.41 -16.88 -1.89
CA MET A 134 -0.93 -16.89 -3.26
C MET A 134 0.59 -17.01 -3.33
N ALA A 135 1.31 -16.20 -2.56
CA ALA A 135 2.77 -16.24 -2.49
C ALA A 135 3.28 -17.62 -2.01
N LEU A 136 2.66 -18.20 -0.98
CA LEU A 136 3.04 -19.51 -0.45
C LEU A 136 2.78 -20.66 -1.43
N ASN A 137 1.69 -20.60 -2.19
CA ASN A 137 1.39 -21.58 -3.23
C ASN A 137 2.41 -21.48 -4.37
N ALA A 138 2.67 -20.26 -4.86
CA ALA A 138 3.69 -20.03 -5.89
C ALA A 138 5.10 -20.48 -5.42
N ALA A 139 5.47 -20.19 -4.17
CA ALA A 139 6.74 -20.64 -3.59
C ALA A 139 6.85 -22.17 -3.41
N ARG A 140 5.72 -22.89 -3.41
CA ARG A 140 5.71 -24.36 -3.35
C ARG A 140 5.91 -24.98 -4.73
N GLU A 141 5.36 -24.35 -5.76
CA GLU A 141 5.38 -24.84 -7.15
C GLU A 141 6.65 -24.45 -7.91
N ILE A 142 7.34 -23.40 -7.45
CA ILE A 142 8.57 -22.90 -8.06
C ILE A 142 9.68 -23.95 -8.16
N GLU A 143 10.38 -23.95 -9.30
CA GLU A 143 11.55 -24.80 -9.49
C GLU A 143 12.74 -24.30 -8.66
N VAL A 144 13.63 -25.23 -8.28
CA VAL A 144 14.77 -24.90 -7.39
C VAL A 144 15.71 -23.88 -8.03
N GLY A 145 15.90 -23.92 -9.35
CA GLY A 145 16.73 -22.96 -10.08
C GLY A 145 16.17 -21.54 -10.07
N HIS A 146 14.84 -21.40 -10.23
CA HIS A 146 14.16 -20.10 -10.15
C HIS A 146 14.16 -19.58 -8.69
N ALA A 147 13.92 -20.45 -7.72
CA ALA A 147 14.01 -20.09 -6.29
C ALA A 147 15.41 -19.62 -5.89
N GLU A 148 16.46 -20.25 -6.43
CA GLU A 148 17.85 -19.82 -6.24
C GLU A 148 18.08 -18.40 -6.79
N ALA A 149 17.54 -18.12 -7.99
CA ALA A 149 17.65 -16.82 -8.64
C ALA A 149 17.01 -15.72 -7.78
N ILE A 150 15.82 -15.96 -7.25
CA ILE A 150 15.11 -15.04 -6.35
C ILE A 150 15.90 -14.84 -5.05
N LEU A 151 16.37 -15.92 -4.41
CA LEU A 151 17.11 -15.82 -3.16
C LEU A 151 18.47 -15.11 -3.33
N ARG A 152 19.09 -15.16 -4.50
CA ARG A 152 20.33 -14.40 -4.76
C ARG A 152 20.10 -12.89 -4.75
N VAL A 153 18.90 -12.41 -5.07
CA VAL A 153 18.57 -10.98 -4.96
C VAL A 153 18.58 -10.53 -3.49
N GLU A 154 18.07 -11.37 -2.59
CA GLU A 154 17.94 -11.05 -1.16
C GLU A 154 19.22 -11.35 -0.35
N VAL A 155 19.82 -12.53 -0.55
CA VAL A 155 20.92 -13.07 0.27
C VAL A 155 22.28 -12.96 -0.44
N GLY A 156 22.29 -12.72 -1.75
CA GLY A 156 23.50 -12.58 -2.56
C GLY A 156 24.20 -13.91 -2.86
N SER A 157 25.53 -13.87 -2.93
CA SER A 157 26.38 -15.00 -3.35
C SER A 157 26.38 -16.20 -2.40
N LYS A 158 25.89 -16.06 -1.16
CA LYS A 158 25.84 -17.17 -0.18
C LYS A 158 24.96 -18.33 -0.67
N VAL A 159 24.00 -18.05 -1.55
CA VAL A 159 23.07 -19.04 -2.10
C VAL A 159 23.79 -20.14 -2.88
N ALA A 160 24.95 -19.84 -3.48
CA ALA A 160 25.75 -20.80 -4.24
C ALA A 160 26.21 -22.01 -3.39
N ASN A 161 26.35 -21.83 -2.07
CA ASN A 161 26.80 -22.86 -1.14
C ASN A 161 25.64 -23.54 -0.38
N MET A 162 24.39 -23.18 -0.66
CA MET A 162 23.22 -23.70 0.04
C MET A 162 22.70 -24.97 -0.59
N SER A 163 22.21 -25.90 0.24
CA SER A 163 21.54 -27.10 -0.25
C SER A 163 20.15 -26.78 -0.81
N SER A 164 19.64 -27.61 -1.72
CA SER A 164 18.30 -27.43 -2.29
C SER A 164 17.18 -27.41 -1.24
N LYS A 165 17.39 -28.09 -0.10
CA LYS A 165 16.45 -28.07 1.03
C LYS A 165 16.46 -26.73 1.77
N GLU A 166 17.62 -26.09 1.89
CA GLU A 166 17.75 -24.77 2.49
C GLU A 166 17.16 -23.68 1.59
N ILE A 167 17.41 -23.76 0.28
CA ILE A 167 16.80 -22.87 -0.73
C ILE A 167 15.27 -22.95 -0.64
N ARG A 168 14.69 -24.16 -0.62
CA ARG A 168 13.23 -24.34 -0.47
C ARG A 168 12.69 -23.83 0.87
N ARG A 169 13.44 -24.00 1.95
CA ARG A 169 13.02 -23.47 3.25
C ARG A 169 13.02 -21.95 3.25
N ASP A 170 14.06 -21.34 2.72
CA ASP A 170 14.28 -19.91 2.82
C ASP A 170 13.40 -19.14 1.81
N ILE A 171 13.06 -19.73 0.65
CA ILE A 171 12.05 -19.15 -0.26
C ILE A 171 10.65 -19.13 0.37
N LEU A 172 10.26 -20.20 1.08
CA LEU A 172 8.98 -20.24 1.80
C LEU A 172 8.94 -19.22 2.93
N ARG A 173 10.06 -19.00 3.62
CA ARG A 173 10.19 -17.95 4.64
C ARG A 173 10.09 -16.55 4.03
N LEU A 174 10.67 -16.33 2.85
CA LEU A 174 10.56 -15.07 2.11
C LEU A 174 9.10 -14.79 1.72
N ALA A 175 8.44 -15.77 1.10
CA ALA A 175 7.03 -15.66 0.70
C ALA A 175 6.11 -15.37 1.89
N LYS A 176 6.37 -15.96 3.05
CA LYS A 176 5.61 -15.69 4.29
C LYS A 176 5.88 -14.31 4.87
N ARG A 177 7.15 -13.89 4.93
CA ARG A 177 7.55 -12.62 5.57
C ARG A 177 7.21 -11.41 4.74
N ASN A 178 7.33 -11.53 3.41
CA ASN A 178 7.10 -10.43 2.49
C ASN A 178 6.46 -10.94 1.18
N PRO A 179 5.14 -11.24 1.20
CA PRO A 179 4.43 -11.79 0.03
C PRO A 179 4.52 -10.89 -1.20
N ARG A 180 4.38 -9.57 -1.01
CA ARG A 180 4.45 -8.56 -2.07
C ARG A 180 5.78 -8.59 -2.81
N LEU A 181 6.87 -8.57 -2.06
CA LEU A 181 8.22 -8.63 -2.62
C LEU A 181 8.43 -9.94 -3.37
N PHE A 182 8.05 -11.07 -2.75
CA PHE A 182 8.21 -12.38 -3.38
C PHE A 182 7.48 -12.47 -4.73
N ILE A 183 6.21 -12.06 -4.78
CA ILE A 183 5.42 -12.08 -6.03
C ILE A 183 6.08 -11.19 -7.09
N SER A 184 6.58 -10.00 -6.71
CA SER A 184 7.25 -9.12 -7.66
C SER A 184 8.54 -9.72 -8.24
N LEU A 185 9.29 -10.49 -7.44
CA LEU A 185 10.50 -11.17 -7.89
C LEU A 185 10.22 -12.38 -8.77
N VAL A 186 9.14 -13.13 -8.51
CA VAL A 186 8.71 -14.25 -9.35
C VAL A 186 8.23 -13.75 -10.72
N GLN A 187 7.57 -12.61 -10.77
CA GLN A 187 7.08 -12.01 -12.02
C GLN A 187 8.18 -11.31 -12.85
N ASP A 188 9.39 -11.18 -12.31
CA ASP A 188 10.47 -10.49 -12.99
C ASP A 188 11.26 -11.46 -13.89
N ASP A 189 10.93 -11.42 -15.18
CA ASP A 189 11.54 -12.23 -16.24
C ASP A 189 13.09 -12.12 -16.30
N ASN A 190 13.67 -11.04 -15.76
CA ASN A 190 15.12 -10.84 -15.77
C ASN A 190 15.82 -11.51 -14.59
N VAL A 191 15.11 -12.02 -13.58
CA VAL A 191 15.72 -12.64 -12.40
C VAL A 191 16.51 -13.89 -12.78
N GLU A 192 15.97 -14.71 -13.69
CA GLU A 192 16.67 -15.91 -14.18
C GLU A 192 17.92 -15.56 -14.98
N LEU A 193 17.81 -14.62 -15.91
CA LEU A 193 18.92 -14.18 -16.76
C LEU A 193 20.02 -13.50 -15.93
N ARG A 194 19.65 -12.76 -14.87
CA ARG A 194 20.61 -12.20 -13.91
C ARG A 194 21.32 -13.29 -13.12
N ASN A 195 20.59 -14.29 -12.63
CA ASN A 195 21.20 -15.44 -11.95
C ASN A 195 22.18 -16.18 -12.86
N PHE A 196 21.79 -16.42 -14.11
CA PHE A 196 22.64 -17.03 -15.12
C PHE A 196 23.93 -16.23 -15.35
N ALA A 197 23.82 -14.91 -15.51
CA ALA A 197 24.96 -14.01 -15.63
C ALA A 197 25.91 -14.09 -14.42
N ILE A 198 25.36 -14.10 -13.20
CA ILE A 198 26.14 -14.23 -11.97
C ILE A 198 26.87 -15.57 -11.94
N LYS A 199 26.18 -16.68 -12.22
CA LYS A 199 26.80 -18.03 -12.29
C LYS A 199 27.93 -18.10 -13.32
N ALA A 200 27.72 -17.52 -14.51
CA ALA A 200 28.74 -17.46 -15.55
C ALA A 200 30.00 -16.68 -15.09
N THR A 201 29.82 -15.63 -14.27
CA THR A 201 30.94 -14.89 -13.68
C THR A 201 31.63 -15.62 -12.54
N GLU A 202 30.86 -16.32 -11.68
CA GLU A 202 31.40 -17.14 -10.58
C GLU A 202 32.22 -18.32 -11.11
N GLN A 203 31.82 -18.94 -12.22
CA GLN A 203 32.56 -20.01 -12.89
C GLN A 203 33.69 -19.50 -13.80
N HIS A 204 33.99 -18.20 -13.81
CA HIS A 204 35.03 -17.55 -14.63
C HIS A 204 34.86 -17.77 -16.15
N ILE A 205 33.65 -18.06 -16.64
CA ILE A 205 33.34 -18.15 -18.07
C ILE A 205 33.27 -16.74 -18.67
N VAL A 206 32.69 -15.82 -17.92
CA VAL A 206 32.60 -14.39 -18.23
C VAL A 206 33.30 -13.61 -17.11
N LYS A 207 33.99 -12.53 -17.45
CA LYS A 207 34.66 -11.64 -16.48
C LYS A 207 34.10 -10.22 -16.62
N LEU A 208 33.83 -9.60 -15.48
CA LEU A 208 33.55 -8.17 -15.40
C LEU A 208 34.87 -7.42 -15.35
N SER A 209 35.00 -6.35 -16.14
CA SER A 209 36.15 -5.45 -16.08
C SER A 209 36.30 -4.81 -14.70
N GLN A 210 37.53 -4.47 -14.31
CA GLN A 210 37.82 -3.77 -13.05
C GLN A 210 37.10 -2.42 -12.95
N ASP A 211 36.90 -1.73 -14.07
CA ASP A 211 36.17 -0.46 -14.15
C ASP A 211 34.64 -0.64 -14.24
N GLN A 212 34.15 -1.89 -14.21
CA GLN A 212 32.74 -2.27 -14.36
C GLN A 212 32.08 -1.74 -15.64
N ARG A 213 32.84 -1.50 -16.72
CA ARG A 213 32.29 -0.93 -17.98
C ARG A 213 32.03 -1.93 -19.09
N TYR A 214 32.63 -3.12 -19.02
CA TYR A 214 32.48 -4.13 -20.05
C TYR A 214 32.59 -5.54 -19.49
N PHE A 215 31.89 -6.47 -20.13
CA PHE A 215 32.05 -7.90 -19.92
C PHE A 215 32.99 -8.48 -20.98
N MET A 216 33.79 -9.46 -20.58
CA MET A 216 34.75 -10.16 -21.43
C MET A 216 34.64 -11.67 -21.24
N TRP A 217 35.06 -12.43 -22.25
CA TRP A 217 35.28 -13.87 -22.10
C TRP A 217 36.42 -14.15 -21.12
N GLY A 218 36.20 -15.05 -20.18
CA GLY A 218 37.23 -15.43 -19.21
C GLY A 218 38.44 -16.16 -19.82
N SER A 219 38.26 -16.79 -20.98
CA SER A 219 39.28 -17.61 -21.65
C SER A 219 40.26 -16.85 -22.54
N ASN A 220 39.84 -15.75 -23.15
CA ASN A 220 40.65 -15.02 -24.14
C ASN A 220 40.52 -13.49 -24.03
N ASP A 221 39.88 -13.01 -22.96
CA ASP A 221 39.65 -11.59 -22.64
C ASP A 221 39.01 -10.79 -23.79
N ARG A 222 38.35 -11.46 -24.75
CA ARG A 222 37.62 -10.80 -25.82
C ARG A 222 36.36 -10.15 -25.26
N LYS A 223 36.16 -8.88 -25.59
CA LYS A 223 34.99 -8.08 -25.19
C LYS A 223 33.69 -8.68 -25.73
N LEU A 224 32.70 -8.81 -24.84
CA LEU A 224 31.34 -9.27 -25.13
C LEU A 224 30.40 -8.08 -25.34
N MET A 225 30.28 -7.23 -24.32
CA MET A 225 29.40 -6.06 -24.36
C MET A 225 29.97 -4.90 -23.55
N THR A 226 29.49 -3.70 -23.86
CA THR A 226 29.63 -2.51 -23.00
C THR A 226 28.41 -2.36 -22.12
N ILE A 227 28.63 -2.05 -20.86
CA ILE A 227 27.57 -1.77 -19.90
C ILE A 227 27.14 -0.30 -20.10
N PRO A 228 25.84 -0.02 -20.29
CA PRO A 228 25.32 1.34 -20.34
C PRO A 228 25.65 2.12 -19.07
N PHE A 229 25.80 3.44 -19.21
CA PHE A 229 26.12 4.30 -18.07
C PHE A 229 24.93 4.33 -17.08
N ASP A 230 25.24 4.24 -15.78
CA ASP A 230 24.27 4.25 -14.68
C ASP A 230 23.34 3.02 -14.57
N GLU A 231 23.72 1.89 -15.20
CA GLU A 231 22.97 0.63 -15.11
C GLU A 231 23.72 -0.44 -14.30
N ASN A 232 22.99 -1.30 -13.59
CA ASN A 232 23.60 -2.43 -12.90
C ASN A 232 24.22 -3.41 -13.93
N PRO A 233 25.49 -3.82 -13.78
CA PRO A 233 26.16 -4.70 -14.73
C PRO A 233 25.38 -5.97 -15.08
N TYR A 234 24.82 -6.64 -14.07
CA TYR A 234 24.11 -7.91 -14.28
C TYR A 234 22.73 -7.71 -14.89
N SER A 235 22.06 -6.59 -14.59
CA SER A 235 20.81 -6.21 -15.26
C SER A 235 21.05 -5.89 -16.74
N ALA A 236 22.11 -5.14 -17.05
CA ALA A 236 22.49 -4.83 -18.43
C ALA A 236 22.85 -6.10 -19.22
N LEU A 237 23.56 -7.05 -18.59
CA LEU A 237 23.89 -8.34 -19.22
C LEU A 237 22.65 -9.22 -19.44
N ALA A 238 21.71 -9.22 -18.50
CA ALA A 238 20.43 -9.91 -18.66
C ALA A 238 19.59 -9.31 -19.81
N ALA A 239 19.56 -7.98 -19.94
CA ALA A 239 18.92 -7.32 -21.07
C ALA A 239 19.64 -7.64 -22.39
N TRP A 240 20.98 -7.68 -22.38
CA TRP A 240 21.77 -8.01 -23.56
C TRP A 240 21.53 -9.44 -24.05
N PHE A 241 21.34 -10.43 -23.16
CA PHE A 241 20.98 -11.79 -23.56
C PHE A 241 19.66 -11.91 -24.33
N LYS A 242 18.80 -10.88 -24.30
CA LYS A 242 17.58 -10.83 -25.11
C LYS A 242 17.79 -10.29 -26.53
N THR A 243 18.99 -9.80 -26.85
CA THR A 243 19.34 -9.31 -28.20
C THR A 243 19.83 -10.44 -29.09
N ASP A 244 19.78 -10.28 -30.41
CA ASP A 244 20.19 -11.31 -31.37
C ASP A 244 21.63 -11.81 -31.14
N GLU A 245 22.57 -10.88 -30.89
CA GLU A 245 23.97 -11.22 -30.55
C GLU A 245 24.09 -11.92 -29.19
N GLY A 246 23.31 -11.46 -28.20
CA GLY A 246 23.33 -11.99 -26.85
C GLY A 246 22.75 -13.40 -26.73
N VAL A 247 21.76 -13.76 -27.55
CA VAL A 247 21.17 -15.11 -27.56
C VAL A 247 22.18 -16.15 -28.03
N GLU A 248 23.02 -15.85 -29.01
CA GLU A 248 24.09 -16.75 -29.46
C GLU A 248 25.09 -17.00 -28.32
N VAL A 249 25.51 -15.93 -27.66
CA VAL A 249 26.45 -16.01 -26.54
C VAL A 249 25.84 -16.74 -25.35
N TYR A 250 24.57 -16.47 -25.01
CA TYR A 250 23.82 -17.19 -23.98
C TYR A 250 23.88 -18.71 -24.21
N LYS A 251 23.56 -19.18 -25.42
CA LYS A 251 23.63 -20.62 -25.78
C LYS A 251 25.04 -21.20 -25.66
N THR A 252 26.09 -20.42 -25.95
CA THR A 252 27.47 -20.91 -25.78
C THR A 252 27.90 -20.98 -24.32
N ILE A 253 27.42 -20.06 -23.47
CA ILE A 253 27.67 -20.07 -22.02
C ILE A 253 26.90 -21.22 -21.37
N GLU A 254 25.63 -21.42 -21.76
CA GLU A 254 24.76 -22.48 -21.23
C GLU A 254 25.39 -23.87 -21.41
N LYS A 255 26.05 -24.12 -22.54
CA LYS A 255 26.78 -25.38 -22.78
C LYS A 255 28.04 -25.55 -21.93
N LYS A 256 28.61 -24.46 -21.41
CA LYS A 256 29.84 -24.45 -20.60
C LYS A 256 29.55 -24.47 -19.11
N ILE A 257 28.37 -24.03 -18.70
CA ILE A 257 27.91 -24.06 -17.32
C ILE A 257 27.58 -25.52 -16.95
N ILE A 258 28.16 -25.97 -15.85
CA ILE A 258 27.91 -27.28 -15.21
C ILE A 258 26.96 -27.06 -14.04
#